data_AF-A0A397G483-F1
#
_entry.id   AF-A0A397G483-F1
#
_cell.length_a   1.000
_cell.length_b   1.000
_cell.length_c   1.000
_cell.angle_alpha   90.00
_cell.angle_beta   90.00
_cell.angle_gamma   90.00
#
_symmetry.space_group_name_H-M   'P 1'
#
loop_
_entity.id
_entity.type
_entity.pdbx_description
1 polymer ?
#
loop_
_entity_poly.entity_id
_entity_poly.type
_entity_poly.pdbx_seq_one_letter_code
_entity_poly.pdbx_strand_id
1 'polypeptide(L)'
;MFKFRNLNIYTATVPDRMHHLDLGLFKYQIEFTTELLKLKPGKLVDDMNKRIAKIPRHSGLKVFKKGVQSLSRLTASEYKDMMKIMVFVVDGLYSEDLSNVYVKWNEMYLLSRLENFKESDLQDFQKAINDWGNIFIKLFRDISCSNLKFPKLHSWIYHIVDTIREHRAINGYTTETYESLHKTYVKIPYRLSNKKNVEKQIMENIRCRAIVMRNRVKKTKTPVAFTYTAKLFDFNFSEAIINEHRDNPKLNKNMSKGFAKFIDCLNSYLKLLNTTSEDCRIKIYSSVTLKNSAILHAVDNFHDRPWFSNIAINMNIEELSDYQTDNGICYAQTLLITEIRLPNKSTPLHLALVQWYDFKSEITPFVYGCPLLELVELYNFIEIETIEDIVHIISRFDKTNEHF
;
A
#
# COMPACT_ATOMS: atom_id res chain seq x y z
N MET A 1 3.92 -24.79 38.57
CA MET A 1 2.88 -25.07 37.56
C MET A 1 1.59 -25.39 38.32
N PHE A 2 0.52 -24.61 38.13
CA PHE A 2 -0.74 -24.83 38.83
C PHE A 2 -1.47 -26.02 38.19
N LYS A 3 -1.72 -27.10 38.94
CA LYS A 3 -2.46 -28.28 38.47
C LYS A 3 -3.83 -28.33 39.14
N PHE A 4 -4.87 -27.92 38.43
CA PHE A 4 -6.26 -28.19 38.81
C PHE A 4 -6.72 -29.48 38.12
N ARG A 5 -7.35 -30.40 38.85
CA ARG A 5 -7.72 -31.74 38.34
C ARG A 5 -8.56 -31.71 37.05
N ASN A 6 -9.37 -30.67 36.86
CA ASN A 6 -10.35 -30.57 35.77
C ASN A 6 -10.24 -29.26 34.95
N LEU A 7 -9.19 -28.45 35.17
CA LEU A 7 -9.01 -27.17 34.47
C LEU A 7 -7.54 -26.97 34.12
N ASN A 8 -7.22 -27.05 32.83
CA ASN A 8 -5.93 -26.60 32.35
C ASN A 8 -6.02 -25.09 32.06
N ILE A 9 -5.67 -24.24 33.04
CA ILE A 9 -5.72 -22.78 32.83
C ILE A 9 -4.81 -22.33 31.68
N TYR A 10 -3.82 -23.14 31.29
CA TYR A 10 -2.92 -22.84 30.19
C TYR A 10 -3.58 -23.00 28.80
N THR A 11 -4.72 -23.72 28.70
CA THR A 11 -5.55 -23.73 27.48
C THR A 11 -6.56 -22.58 27.44
N ALA A 12 -6.70 -21.81 28.52
CA ALA A 12 -7.60 -20.66 28.56
C ALA A 12 -7.00 -19.41 27.89
N THR A 13 -5.70 -19.42 27.58
CA THR A 13 -5.00 -18.30 26.95
C THR A 13 -4.54 -18.68 25.56
N VAL A 14 -5.15 -18.06 24.55
CA VAL A 14 -4.81 -18.28 23.14
C VAL A 14 -3.91 -17.15 22.60
N PRO A 15 -2.94 -17.42 21.71
CA PRO A 15 -2.08 -16.39 21.16
C PRO A 15 -2.88 -15.43 20.25
N ASP A 16 -3.23 -14.26 20.77
CA ASP A 16 -3.91 -13.23 19.98
C ASP A 16 -2.96 -12.57 18.96
N ARG A 17 -3.29 -12.66 17.66
CA ARG A 17 -2.48 -12.09 16.58
C ARG A 17 -2.17 -10.60 16.76
N MET A 18 -3.14 -9.78 17.15
CA MET A 18 -2.91 -8.34 17.28
C MET A 18 -1.85 -8.04 18.34
N HIS A 19 -1.90 -8.70 19.49
CA HIS A 19 -0.94 -8.50 20.56
C HIS A 19 0.38 -9.28 20.39
N HIS A 20 0.35 -10.45 19.76
CA HIS A 20 1.53 -11.28 19.53
C HIS A 20 2.31 -10.83 18.31
N LEU A 21 1.66 -10.52 17.20
CA LEU A 21 2.30 -10.10 15.96
C LEU A 21 2.38 -8.58 15.87
N ASP A 22 1.26 -7.89 15.61
CA ASP A 22 1.23 -6.47 15.23
C ASP A 22 1.90 -5.58 16.28
N LEU A 23 1.45 -5.70 17.53
CA LEU A 23 1.94 -4.93 18.68
C LEU A 23 3.05 -5.65 19.46
N GLY A 24 3.50 -6.80 18.97
CA GLY A 24 4.44 -7.68 19.66
C GLY A 24 5.71 -7.92 18.85
N LEU A 25 5.76 -9.07 18.17
CA LEU A 25 6.93 -9.56 17.47
C LEU A 25 7.37 -8.65 16.32
N PHE A 26 6.43 -8.06 15.57
CA PHE A 26 6.80 -7.11 14.52
C PHE A 26 7.41 -5.83 15.09
N LYS A 27 6.80 -5.31 16.17
CA LYS A 27 7.35 -4.18 16.91
C LYS A 27 8.78 -4.46 17.36
N TYR A 28 9.03 -5.63 17.95
CA TYR A 28 10.39 -6.03 18.34
C TYR A 28 11.32 -6.16 17.14
N GLN A 29 10.85 -6.67 15.99
CA GLN A 29 11.66 -6.76 14.77
C GLN A 29 12.12 -5.38 14.30
N ILE A 30 11.25 -4.36 14.33
CA ILE A 30 11.62 -2.98 13.97
C ILE A 30 12.60 -2.39 14.99
N GLU A 31 12.33 -2.57 16.28
CA GLU A 31 13.20 -2.08 17.36
C GLU A 31 14.59 -2.71 17.27
N PHE A 32 14.68 -4.03 17.15
CA PHE A 32 15.95 -4.74 17.03
C PHE A 32 16.66 -4.47 15.71
N THR A 33 15.93 -4.26 14.61
CA THR A 33 16.55 -3.78 13.36
C THR A 33 17.21 -2.42 13.58
N THR A 34 16.54 -1.51 14.28
CA THR A 34 17.10 -0.19 14.58
C THR A 34 18.36 -0.30 15.44
N GLU A 35 18.33 -1.10 16.50
CA GLU A 35 19.50 -1.34 17.35
C GLU A 35 20.63 -2.06 16.59
N LEU A 36 20.31 -3.05 15.75
CA LEU A 36 21.29 -3.72 14.87
C LEU A 36 22.04 -2.70 14.01
N LEU A 37 21.31 -1.80 13.35
CA LEU A 37 21.89 -0.81 12.46
C LEU A 37 22.70 0.25 13.21
N LYS A 38 22.36 0.59 14.46
CA LYS A 38 23.16 1.49 15.30
C LYS A 38 24.53 0.92 15.66
N LEU A 39 24.65 -0.40 15.76
CA LEU A 39 25.91 -1.09 16.09
C LEU A 39 26.87 -1.17 14.89
N LYS A 40 26.41 -0.83 13.69
CA LYS A 40 27.20 -0.93 12.46
C LYS A 40 27.79 0.43 12.08
N PRO A 41 28.98 0.44 11.45
CA PRO A 41 29.57 1.68 10.98
C PRO A 41 28.70 2.34 9.92
N GLY A 42 28.71 3.67 9.87
CA GLY A 42 27.93 4.48 8.93
C GLY A 42 26.65 5.04 9.53
N LYS A 43 25.78 5.56 8.66
CA LYS A 43 24.52 6.22 9.05
C LYS A 43 23.30 5.38 8.63
N LEU A 44 23.38 4.06 8.78
CA LEU A 44 22.36 3.13 8.27
C LEU A 44 20.95 3.38 8.83
N VAL A 45 20.84 3.85 10.09
CA VAL A 45 19.55 4.25 10.67
C VAL A 45 18.98 5.48 9.96
N ASP A 46 19.82 6.48 9.66
CA ASP A 46 19.40 7.67 8.91
C ASP A 46 19.02 7.29 7.48
N ASP A 47 19.75 6.35 6.86
CA ASP A 47 19.46 5.87 5.52
C ASP A 47 18.13 5.10 5.49
N MET A 48 17.88 4.22 6.46
CA MET A 48 16.57 3.59 6.65
C MET A 48 15.45 4.63 6.79
N ASN A 49 15.65 5.66 7.61
CA ASN A 49 14.66 6.74 7.79
C ASN A 49 14.43 7.54 6.51
N LYS A 50 15.49 7.85 5.76
CA LYS A 50 15.38 8.50 4.44
C LYS A 50 14.61 7.64 3.46
N ARG A 51 14.87 6.32 3.42
CA ARG A 51 14.17 5.36 2.55
C ARG A 51 12.68 5.31 2.89
N ILE A 52 12.31 5.21 4.16
CA ILE A 52 10.90 5.29 4.62
C ILE A 52 10.24 6.60 4.19
N ALA A 53 10.94 7.73 4.35
CA ALA A 53 10.41 9.04 3.99
C ALA A 53 10.27 9.24 2.46
N LYS A 54 10.97 8.43 1.66
CA LYS A 54 10.93 8.42 0.19
C LYS A 54 9.88 7.46 -0.39
N ILE A 55 9.27 6.59 0.42
CA ILE A 55 8.19 5.71 -0.04
C ILE A 55 7.07 6.57 -0.67
N PRO A 56 6.62 6.25 -1.90
CA PRO A 56 5.55 6.98 -2.57
C PRO A 56 4.23 6.96 -1.79
N ARG A 57 3.33 7.90 -2.14
CA ARG A 57 2.00 7.93 -1.53
C ARG A 57 1.10 6.88 -2.16
N HIS A 58 0.31 6.23 -1.32
CA HIS A 58 -0.75 5.33 -1.74
C HIS A 58 -1.96 5.50 -0.82
N SER A 59 -3.17 5.43 -1.37
CA SER A 59 -4.43 5.67 -0.64
C SER A 59 -4.63 4.68 0.52
N GLY A 60 -4.16 3.44 0.35
CA GLY A 60 -4.21 2.36 1.35
C GLY A 60 -3.00 2.26 2.29
N LEU A 61 -2.15 3.29 2.34
CA LEU A 61 -0.91 3.29 3.13
C LEU A 61 -0.73 4.60 3.90
N LYS A 62 -0.43 4.52 5.19
CA LYS A 62 -0.02 5.70 5.96
C LYS A 62 1.37 6.20 5.56
N VAL A 63 1.50 7.53 5.47
CA VAL A 63 2.78 8.19 5.18
C VAL A 63 3.60 8.41 6.46
N PHE A 64 4.82 7.86 6.51
CA PHE A 64 5.74 7.96 7.65
C PHE A 64 6.82 9.05 7.44
N LYS A 65 6.43 10.33 7.48
CA LYS A 65 7.30 11.48 7.13
C LYS A 65 8.60 11.60 7.95
N LYS A 66 8.64 11.09 9.18
CA LYS A 66 9.76 11.22 10.12
C LYS A 66 10.50 9.89 10.39
N GLY A 67 10.29 8.87 9.54
CA GLY A 67 10.93 7.56 9.69
C GLY A 67 10.58 6.84 10.99
N VAL A 68 11.43 5.87 11.37
CA VAL A 68 11.30 5.00 12.55
C VAL A 68 11.41 5.77 13.88
N GLN A 69 12.03 6.95 13.86
CA GLN A 69 12.15 7.79 15.06
C GLN A 69 10.80 8.40 15.52
N SER A 70 9.78 8.40 14.66
CA SER A 70 8.42 8.86 15.01
C SER A 70 7.52 7.81 15.64
N LEU A 71 8.01 6.57 15.82
CA LEU A 71 7.18 5.40 16.15
C LEU A 71 6.90 5.20 17.65
N SER A 72 7.06 6.24 18.49
CA SER A 72 6.98 6.10 19.96
C SER A 72 5.62 5.65 20.52
N ARG A 73 4.60 5.42 19.69
CA ARG A 73 3.33 4.71 20.00
C ARG A 73 2.54 4.46 18.70
N LEU A 74 2.96 3.49 17.89
CA LEU A 74 2.14 3.06 16.77
C LEU A 74 0.96 2.21 17.22
N THR A 75 -0.15 2.37 16.52
CA THR A 75 -1.31 1.49 16.53
C THR A 75 -1.06 0.24 15.68
N ALA A 76 -1.84 -0.83 15.91
CA ALA A 76 -1.73 -2.06 15.12
C ALA A 76 -1.90 -1.80 13.61
N SER A 77 -2.81 -0.90 13.22
CA SER A 77 -2.99 -0.51 11.81
C SER A 77 -1.73 0.12 11.20
N GLU A 78 -0.99 0.91 11.97
CA GLU A 78 0.24 1.55 11.48
C GLU A 78 1.37 0.53 11.35
N TYR A 79 1.46 -0.45 12.25
CA TYR A 79 2.39 -1.57 12.08
C TYR A 79 2.05 -2.41 10.85
N LYS A 80 0.77 -2.68 10.58
CA LYS A 80 0.34 -3.36 9.34
C LYS A 80 0.75 -2.57 8.09
N ASP A 81 0.65 -1.25 8.12
CA ASP A 81 1.14 -0.42 7.01
C ASP A 81 2.67 -0.46 6.88
N MET A 82 3.40 -0.51 7.99
CA MET A 82 4.85 -0.73 7.96
C MET A 82 5.23 -2.10 7.40
N MET A 83 4.52 -3.19 7.75
CA MET A 83 4.79 -4.54 7.22
C MET A 83 4.81 -4.55 5.69
N LYS A 84 3.90 -3.80 5.05
CA LYS A 84 3.81 -3.68 3.59
C LYS A 84 5.04 -3.05 2.94
N ILE A 85 5.76 -2.17 3.65
CA ILE A 85 6.86 -1.37 3.06
C ILE A 85 8.24 -1.76 3.52
N MET A 86 8.36 -2.39 4.69
CA MET A 86 9.65 -2.57 5.36
C MET A 86 10.61 -3.46 4.58
N VAL A 87 10.09 -4.46 3.85
CA VAL A 87 10.93 -5.32 3.00
C VAL A 87 11.71 -4.51 1.95
N PHE A 88 11.05 -3.54 1.30
CA PHE A 88 11.68 -2.67 0.31
C PHE A 88 12.60 -1.63 0.94
N VAL A 89 12.29 -1.19 2.16
CA VAL A 89 13.13 -0.25 2.91
C VAL A 89 14.47 -0.87 3.28
N VAL A 90 14.48 -2.13 3.71
CA VAL A 90 15.71 -2.81 4.15
C VAL A 90 16.45 -3.51 3.00
N ASP A 91 15.87 -3.60 1.80
CA ASP A 91 16.50 -4.19 0.63
C ASP A 91 17.88 -3.57 0.35
N GLY A 92 18.92 -4.40 0.34
CA GLY A 92 20.31 -3.95 0.15
C GLY A 92 20.81 -2.93 1.20
N LEU A 93 20.14 -2.76 2.34
CA LEU A 93 20.55 -1.79 3.36
C LEU A 93 21.72 -2.28 4.21
N TYR A 94 21.74 -3.58 4.53
CA TYR A 94 22.76 -4.15 5.42
C TYR A 94 23.16 -5.57 5.02
N SER A 95 22.26 -6.55 5.14
CA SER A 95 22.52 -7.94 4.80
C SER A 95 21.30 -8.59 4.17
N GLU A 96 21.52 -9.64 3.38
CA GLU A 96 20.43 -10.41 2.77
C GLU A 96 19.53 -11.04 3.85
N ASP A 97 20.11 -11.52 4.94
CA ASP A 97 19.36 -12.01 6.11
C ASP A 97 18.39 -10.94 6.65
N LEU A 98 18.78 -9.66 6.65
CA LEU A 98 17.91 -8.59 7.11
C LEU A 98 16.71 -8.42 6.17
N SER A 99 16.88 -8.48 4.86
CA SER A 99 15.70 -8.48 3.97
C SER A 99 14.85 -9.73 4.16
N ASN A 100 15.51 -10.90 4.23
CA ASN A 100 14.85 -12.20 4.33
C ASN A 100 14.00 -12.33 5.60
N VAL A 101 14.40 -11.74 6.75
CA VAL A 101 13.56 -11.77 7.96
C VAL A 101 12.22 -11.02 7.77
N TYR A 102 12.17 -9.97 6.96
CA TYR A 102 10.91 -9.28 6.63
C TYR A 102 10.10 -10.03 5.58
N VAL A 103 10.75 -10.69 4.61
CA VAL A 103 10.07 -11.57 3.64
C VAL A 103 9.39 -12.73 4.36
N LYS A 104 10.15 -13.47 5.20
CA LYS A 104 9.61 -14.59 5.97
C LYS A 104 8.58 -14.17 7.00
N TRP A 105 8.71 -12.96 7.55
CA TRP A 105 7.64 -12.37 8.36
C TRP A 105 6.35 -12.21 7.54
N ASN A 106 6.41 -11.63 6.34
CA ASN A 106 5.23 -11.39 5.51
C ASN A 106 4.57 -12.71 5.07
N GLU A 107 5.36 -13.71 4.66
CA GLU A 107 4.86 -15.06 4.33
C GLU A 107 4.09 -15.67 5.52
N MET A 108 4.71 -15.68 6.71
CA MET A 108 4.12 -16.20 7.94
C MET A 108 2.88 -15.39 8.37
N TYR A 109 2.93 -14.07 8.26
CA TYR A 109 1.82 -13.18 8.61
C TYR A 109 0.61 -13.41 7.71
N LEU A 110 0.80 -13.61 6.39
CA LEU A 110 -0.28 -13.92 5.45
C LEU A 110 -0.94 -15.26 5.79
N LEU A 111 -0.17 -16.31 6.09
CA LEU A 111 -0.72 -17.61 6.53
C LEU A 111 -1.54 -17.47 7.83
N SER A 112 -1.10 -16.61 8.77
CA SER A 112 -1.85 -16.34 10.00
C SER A 112 -3.23 -15.68 9.78
N ARG A 113 -3.53 -15.24 8.56
CA ARG A 113 -4.79 -14.56 8.18
C ARG A 113 -5.81 -15.50 7.55
N LEU A 114 -5.45 -16.75 7.26
CA LEU A 114 -6.36 -17.74 6.69
C LEU A 114 -7.63 -17.89 7.56
N GLU A 115 -8.78 -17.94 6.89
CA GLU A 115 -10.07 -18.09 7.56
C GLU A 115 -10.31 -19.53 8.04
N ASN A 116 -9.73 -20.50 7.33
CA ASN A 116 -9.81 -21.92 7.62
C ASN A 116 -8.42 -22.54 7.39
N PHE A 117 -8.08 -23.55 8.20
CA PHE A 117 -6.82 -24.27 8.10
C PHE A 117 -7.09 -25.75 7.83
N LYS A 118 -6.47 -26.28 6.78
CA LYS A 118 -6.26 -27.72 6.58
C LYS A 118 -4.98 -28.15 7.30
N GLU A 119 -4.79 -29.46 7.48
CA GLU A 119 -3.56 -29.97 8.10
C GLU A 119 -2.30 -29.63 7.26
N SER A 120 -2.42 -29.60 5.93
CA SER A 120 -1.35 -29.10 5.05
C SER A 120 -1.00 -27.64 5.34
N ASP A 121 -2.01 -26.79 5.50
CA ASP A 121 -1.82 -25.36 5.78
C ASP A 121 -1.13 -25.15 7.14
N LEU A 122 -1.40 -26.03 8.11
CA LEU A 122 -0.72 -26.02 9.42
C LEU A 122 0.75 -26.43 9.31
N GLN A 123 1.08 -27.40 8.44
CA GLN A 123 2.46 -27.79 8.18
C GLN A 123 3.23 -26.64 7.52
N ASP A 124 2.63 -26.01 6.49
CA ASP A 124 3.20 -24.85 5.82
C ASP A 124 3.37 -23.67 6.78
N PHE A 125 2.39 -23.44 7.65
CA PHE A 125 2.46 -22.38 8.65
C PHE A 125 3.54 -22.64 9.70
N GLN A 126 3.69 -23.86 10.21
CA GLN A 126 4.77 -24.21 11.13
C GLN A 126 6.15 -24.03 10.45
N LYS A 127 6.26 -24.43 9.18
CA LYS A 127 7.49 -24.22 8.40
C LYS A 127 7.81 -22.73 8.27
N ALA A 128 6.83 -21.90 7.90
CA ALA A 128 7.01 -20.44 7.80
C ALA A 128 7.41 -19.81 9.14
N ILE A 129 6.83 -20.26 10.26
CA ILE A 129 7.20 -19.83 11.62
C ILE A 129 8.67 -20.19 11.91
N ASN A 130 9.09 -21.40 11.59
CA ASN A 130 10.46 -21.86 11.82
C ASN A 130 11.47 -21.11 10.94
N ASP A 131 11.17 -20.93 9.65
CA ASP A 131 12.02 -20.23 8.69
C ASP A 131 12.23 -18.77 9.12
N TRP A 132 11.14 -18.07 9.49
CA TRP A 132 11.24 -16.72 10.06
C TRP A 132 12.00 -16.72 11.40
N GLY A 133 11.62 -17.60 12.32
CA GLY A 133 12.16 -17.65 13.68
C GLY A 133 13.66 -17.90 13.72
N ASN A 134 14.16 -18.78 12.84
CA ASN A 134 15.60 -19.07 12.72
C ASN A 134 16.41 -17.82 12.32
N ILE A 135 15.94 -17.07 11.31
CA ILE A 135 16.60 -15.83 10.87
C ILE A 135 16.47 -14.75 11.94
N PHE A 136 15.29 -14.60 12.54
CA PHE A 136 15.04 -13.63 13.61
C PHE A 136 15.98 -13.85 14.81
N ILE A 137 16.14 -15.11 15.24
CA ILE A 137 17.05 -15.46 16.33
C ILE A 137 18.51 -15.22 15.92
N LYS A 138 18.91 -15.63 14.72
CA LYS A 138 20.26 -15.42 14.19
C LYS A 138 20.65 -13.94 14.19
N LEU A 139 19.75 -13.05 13.78
CA LEU A 139 20.01 -11.62 13.68
C LEU A 139 19.99 -10.90 15.03
N PHE A 140 19.04 -11.23 15.91
CA PHE A 140 18.71 -10.38 17.05
C PHE A 140 19.05 -10.96 18.42
N ARG A 141 19.62 -12.18 18.50
CA ARG A 141 20.01 -12.81 19.77
C ARG A 141 20.93 -11.92 20.59
N ASP A 142 21.97 -11.37 19.98
CA ASP A 142 23.01 -10.60 20.67
C ASP A 142 22.60 -9.14 20.94
N ILE A 143 21.49 -8.69 20.33
CA ILE A 143 20.91 -7.36 20.53
C ILE A 143 19.94 -7.35 21.71
N SER A 144 19.23 -8.46 21.90
CA SER A 144 18.24 -8.58 22.96
C SER A 144 18.91 -8.77 24.32
N CYS A 145 18.67 -7.85 25.27
CA CYS A 145 19.17 -7.99 26.64
C CYS A 145 18.72 -9.28 27.35
N SER A 146 17.60 -9.86 26.92
CA SER A 146 17.07 -11.12 27.45
C SER A 146 17.47 -12.34 26.62
N ASN A 147 18.34 -12.20 25.62
CA ASN A 147 18.65 -13.24 24.63
C ASN A 147 17.37 -13.80 23.97
N LEU A 148 16.42 -12.92 23.66
CA LEU A 148 15.11 -13.23 23.07
C LEU A 148 14.21 -14.13 23.95
N LYS A 149 14.48 -14.22 25.25
CA LYS A 149 13.64 -14.96 26.21
C LYS A 149 12.42 -14.12 26.61
N PHE A 150 11.45 -13.96 25.71
CA PHE A 150 10.20 -13.30 26.03
C PHE A 150 8.97 -14.13 25.62
N PRO A 151 7.88 -14.09 26.41
CA PRO A 151 6.76 -15.03 26.27
C PRO A 151 6.09 -15.03 24.89
N LYS A 152 6.02 -13.87 24.23
CA LYS A 152 5.37 -13.76 22.91
C LYS A 152 6.07 -14.60 21.83
N LEU A 153 7.40 -14.63 21.83
CA LEU A 153 8.17 -15.42 20.86
C LEU A 153 7.99 -16.92 21.12
N HIS A 154 8.09 -17.34 22.38
CA HIS A 154 7.87 -18.73 22.77
C HIS A 154 6.44 -19.18 22.45
N SER A 155 5.44 -18.37 22.82
CA SER A 155 4.02 -18.62 22.54
C SER A 155 3.78 -18.80 21.05
N TRP A 156 4.33 -17.91 20.23
CA TRP A 156 4.12 -17.96 18.79
C TRP A 156 4.84 -19.12 18.11
N ILE A 157 6.09 -19.41 18.48
CA ILE A 157 6.86 -20.47 17.81
C ILE A 157 6.33 -21.87 18.13
N TYR A 158 5.94 -22.11 19.38
CA TYR A 158 5.67 -23.47 19.86
C TYR A 158 4.19 -23.81 20.03
N HIS A 159 3.32 -22.82 20.26
CA HIS A 159 1.95 -23.11 20.71
C HIS A 159 0.86 -22.68 19.72
N ILE A 160 1.17 -21.84 18.73
CA ILE A 160 0.12 -21.30 17.85
C ILE A 160 -0.55 -22.36 16.98
N VAL A 161 0.21 -23.32 16.45
CA VAL A 161 -0.33 -24.38 15.59
C VAL A 161 -1.26 -25.30 16.37
N ASP A 162 -0.85 -25.71 17.58
CA ASP A 162 -1.71 -26.50 18.47
C ASP A 162 -2.94 -25.70 18.91
N THR A 163 -2.79 -24.39 19.15
CA THR A 163 -3.93 -23.52 19.43
C THR A 163 -4.92 -23.49 18.26
N ILE A 164 -4.44 -23.47 17.01
CA ILE A 164 -5.32 -23.48 15.83
C ILE A 164 -6.04 -24.83 15.71
N ARG A 165 -5.40 -25.95 16.05
CA ARG A 165 -6.06 -27.27 16.08
C ARG A 165 -7.20 -27.32 17.11
N GLU A 166 -6.99 -26.74 18.29
CA GLU A 166 -7.96 -26.76 19.38
C GLU A 166 -9.08 -25.71 19.21
N HIS A 167 -8.74 -24.50 18.76
CA HIS A 167 -9.63 -23.34 18.76
C HIS A 167 -9.98 -22.82 17.37
N ARG A 168 -9.58 -23.51 16.31
CA ARG A 168 -9.74 -23.14 14.89
C ARG A 168 -8.94 -21.88 14.52
N ALA A 169 -9.29 -21.26 13.40
CA ALA A 169 -8.55 -20.13 12.85
C ALA A 169 -8.42 -18.95 13.82
N ILE A 170 -7.27 -18.28 13.77
CA ILE A 170 -6.91 -17.15 14.66
C ILE A 170 -7.93 -16.00 14.60
N ASN A 171 -8.56 -15.82 13.44
CA ASN A 171 -9.60 -14.80 13.24
C ASN A 171 -10.80 -14.99 14.19
N GLY A 172 -11.06 -16.20 14.68
CA GLY A 172 -12.18 -16.50 15.57
C GLY A 172 -12.00 -16.00 17.01
N TYR A 173 -10.76 -15.84 17.47
CA TYR A 173 -10.46 -15.47 18.86
C TYR A 173 -9.55 -14.25 19.03
N THR A 174 -9.24 -13.55 17.93
CA THR A 174 -8.47 -12.30 18.01
C THR A 174 -9.25 -11.19 18.72
N THR A 175 -8.53 -10.36 19.49
CA THR A 175 -9.14 -9.27 20.26
C THR A 175 -9.43 -8.01 19.43
N GLU A 176 -8.99 -7.96 18.16
CA GLU A 176 -9.10 -6.79 17.26
C GLU A 176 -10.56 -6.27 17.17
N THR A 177 -11.52 -7.16 16.93
CA THR A 177 -12.95 -6.81 16.84
C THR A 177 -13.47 -6.28 18.17
N TYR A 178 -13.18 -6.98 19.27
CA TYR A 178 -13.64 -6.59 20.61
C TYR A 178 -13.05 -5.25 21.04
N GLU A 179 -11.77 -4.99 20.78
CA GLU A 179 -11.14 -3.71 21.08
C GLU A 179 -11.72 -2.56 20.26
N SER A 180 -11.99 -2.79 18.97
CA SER A 180 -12.62 -1.80 18.09
C SER A 180 -14.04 -1.45 18.56
N LEU A 181 -14.84 -2.47 18.90
CA LEU A 181 -16.19 -2.28 19.45
C LEU A 181 -16.14 -1.57 20.80
N HIS A 182 -15.27 -2.00 21.72
CA HIS A 182 -15.12 -1.38 23.03
C HIS A 182 -14.66 0.09 22.91
N LYS A 183 -13.75 0.40 21.99
CA LYS A 183 -13.37 1.79 21.70
C LYS A 183 -14.57 2.61 21.21
N THR A 184 -15.36 2.05 20.29
CA THR A 184 -16.47 2.73 19.61
C THR A 184 -17.69 2.94 20.50
N TYR A 185 -18.09 1.90 21.24
CA TYR A 185 -19.33 1.88 22.02
C TYR A 185 -19.12 2.20 23.49
N VAL A 186 -17.90 2.06 24.03
CA VAL A 186 -17.65 2.34 25.45
C VAL A 186 -16.71 3.52 25.60
N LYS A 187 -15.44 3.44 25.15
CA LYS A 187 -14.43 4.48 25.44
C LYS A 187 -14.80 5.85 24.87
N ILE A 188 -15.29 5.93 23.63
CA ILE A 188 -15.67 7.20 23.00
C ILE A 188 -16.89 7.81 23.71
N PRO A 189 -18.05 7.12 23.83
CA PRO A 189 -19.20 7.65 24.57
C PRO A 189 -18.88 8.00 26.02
N TYR A 190 -18.06 7.18 26.69
CA TYR A 190 -17.58 7.48 28.03
C TYR A 190 -16.81 8.80 28.06
N ARG A 191 -15.86 9.04 27.15
CA ARG A 191 -15.10 10.31 27.08
C ARG A 191 -15.98 11.52 26.79
N LEU A 192 -17.05 11.35 26.02
CA LEU A 192 -18.02 12.40 25.73
C LEU A 192 -19.01 12.65 26.88
N SER A 193 -19.08 11.75 27.87
CA SER A 193 -19.97 11.88 29.01
C SER A 193 -19.40 12.84 30.07
N ASN A 194 -20.28 13.49 30.82
CA ASN A 194 -19.89 14.34 31.95
C ASN A 194 -19.58 13.53 33.24
N LYS A 195 -19.45 12.21 33.11
CA LYS A 195 -19.18 11.24 34.19
C LYS A 195 -20.27 11.09 35.26
N LYS A 196 -21.43 11.74 35.12
CA LYS A 196 -22.62 11.52 35.98
C LYS A 196 -23.60 10.59 35.27
N ASN A 197 -24.17 9.58 35.94
CA ASN A 197 -25.10 8.62 35.32
C ASN A 197 -24.57 8.06 33.99
N VAL A 198 -23.33 7.56 34.03
CA VAL A 198 -22.51 7.22 32.86
C VAL A 198 -23.22 6.26 31.91
N GLU A 199 -23.86 5.22 32.43
CA GLU A 199 -24.53 4.20 31.63
C GLU A 199 -25.63 4.80 30.76
N LYS A 200 -26.50 5.64 31.34
CA LYS A 200 -27.57 6.33 30.62
C LYS A 200 -27.01 7.21 29.51
N GLN A 201 -25.91 7.93 29.77
CA GLN A 201 -25.28 8.79 28.77
C GLN A 201 -24.62 8.02 27.63
N ILE A 202 -23.97 6.88 27.94
CA ILE A 202 -23.41 5.99 26.92
C ILE A 202 -24.52 5.45 26.02
N MET A 203 -25.61 4.94 26.62
CA MET A 203 -26.76 4.42 25.88
C MET A 203 -27.39 5.47 24.97
N GLU A 204 -27.59 6.70 25.46
CA GLU A 204 -28.15 7.79 24.67
C GLU A 204 -27.22 8.19 23.50
N ASN A 205 -25.91 8.28 23.75
CA ASN A 205 -24.93 8.61 22.71
C ASN A 205 -24.90 7.56 21.58
N ILE A 206 -24.93 6.28 21.94
CA ILE A 206 -25.01 5.17 20.98
C ILE A 206 -26.30 5.25 20.17
N ARG A 207 -27.44 5.52 20.83
CA ARG A 207 -28.74 5.69 20.17
C ARG A 207 -28.73 6.83 19.16
N CYS A 208 -28.25 8.01 19.55
CA CYS A 208 -28.10 9.16 18.65
C CYS A 208 -27.21 8.81 17.44
N ARG A 209 -26.08 8.13 17.66
CA ARG A 209 -25.19 7.67 16.58
C ARG A 209 -25.88 6.72 15.61
N ALA A 210 -26.65 5.75 16.11
CA ALA A 210 -27.38 4.80 15.28
C ALA A 210 -28.44 5.49 14.39
N ILE A 211 -29.14 6.50 14.93
CA ILE A 211 -30.11 7.31 14.18
C ILE A 211 -29.41 8.08 13.05
N VAL A 212 -28.28 8.74 13.35
CA VAL A 212 -27.49 9.47 12.34
C VAL A 212 -26.95 8.55 11.25
N MET A 213 -26.47 7.35 11.61
CA MET A 213 -25.99 6.38 10.62
C MET A 213 -27.11 5.89 9.70
N ARG A 214 -28.30 5.57 10.23
CA ARG A 214 -29.47 5.20 9.40
C ARG A 214 -29.85 6.29 8.39
N ASN A 215 -29.75 7.56 8.79
CA ASN A 215 -30.06 8.68 7.91
C ASN A 215 -28.97 8.92 6.84
N ARG A 216 -27.71 8.56 7.10
CA ARG A 216 -26.60 8.64 6.11
C ARG A 216 -26.64 7.53 5.06
N VAL A 217 -27.19 6.36 5.38
CA VAL A 217 -27.22 5.18 4.48
C VAL A 217 -28.18 5.37 3.28
N LYS A 218 -29.02 6.43 3.27
CA LYS A 218 -29.90 6.77 2.14
C LYS A 218 -29.22 7.51 0.97
N LYS A 219 -27.89 7.69 0.96
CA LYS A 219 -27.19 8.03 -0.29
C LYS A 219 -26.87 6.74 -1.03
N THR A 220 -27.78 6.32 -1.90
CA THR A 220 -27.53 5.30 -2.91
C THR A 220 -26.24 5.67 -3.66
N LYS A 221 -25.31 4.71 -3.76
CA LYS A 221 -24.13 4.84 -4.63
C LYS A 221 -24.63 4.85 -6.07
N THR A 222 -24.84 6.04 -6.61
CA THR A 222 -24.99 6.22 -8.06
C THR A 222 -23.74 5.63 -8.71
N PRO A 223 -23.83 4.87 -9.82
CA PRO A 223 -22.66 4.52 -10.60
C PRO A 223 -21.94 5.83 -10.98
N VAL A 224 -20.74 6.01 -10.44
CA VAL A 224 -20.01 7.28 -10.53
C VAL A 224 -19.45 7.37 -11.94
N ALA A 225 -20.04 8.23 -12.77
CA ALA A 225 -19.35 8.76 -13.95
C ALA A 225 -18.05 9.45 -13.50
N PHE A 226 -17.01 9.45 -14.33
CA PHE A 226 -15.71 10.04 -14.01
C PHE A 226 -15.86 11.40 -13.33
N THR A 227 -15.47 11.47 -12.06
CA THR A 227 -15.60 12.70 -11.28
C THR A 227 -14.24 13.38 -11.20
N TYR A 228 -14.10 14.48 -11.94
CA TYR A 228 -12.91 15.31 -11.95
C TYR A 228 -12.95 16.34 -10.81
N THR A 229 -11.87 16.48 -10.07
CA THR A 229 -11.87 17.25 -8.80
C THR A 229 -11.17 18.60 -8.87
N ALA A 230 -10.13 18.77 -9.69
CA ALA A 230 -9.57 20.11 -9.96
C ALA A 230 -8.97 20.20 -11.38
N LYS A 231 -9.40 21.20 -12.13
CA LYS A 231 -8.86 21.52 -13.46
C LYS A 231 -7.60 22.35 -13.29
N LEU A 232 -6.49 21.89 -13.86
CA LEU A 232 -5.19 22.55 -13.84
C LEU A 232 -5.02 23.48 -15.03
N PHE A 233 -5.40 23.01 -16.23
CA PHE A 233 -5.25 23.76 -17.48
C PHE A 233 -6.50 23.60 -18.36
N ASP A 234 -6.82 24.64 -19.13
CA ASP A 234 -7.93 24.68 -20.10
C ASP A 234 -7.51 25.57 -21.27
N PHE A 235 -7.20 24.96 -22.42
CA PHE A 235 -6.70 25.69 -23.58
C PHE A 235 -7.11 24.99 -24.89
N ASN A 236 -7.06 25.74 -25.99
CA ASN A 236 -7.17 25.17 -27.32
C ASN A 236 -5.81 24.64 -27.76
N PHE A 237 -5.79 23.51 -28.47
CA PHE A 237 -4.56 22.89 -28.93
C PHE A 237 -3.71 23.89 -29.73
N SER A 238 -2.47 24.06 -29.29
CA SER A 238 -1.46 24.88 -29.91
C SER A 238 -0.10 24.38 -29.47
N GLU A 239 0.80 24.11 -30.42
CA GLU A 239 2.16 23.66 -30.11
C GLU A 239 2.90 24.67 -29.24
N ALA A 240 2.68 25.97 -29.47
CA ALA A 240 3.29 27.04 -28.68
C ALA A 240 2.90 26.97 -27.20
N ILE A 241 1.61 26.75 -26.89
CA ILE A 241 1.10 26.63 -25.52
C ILE A 241 1.68 25.39 -24.83
N ILE A 242 1.74 24.26 -25.53
CA ILE A 242 2.30 23.02 -24.98
C ILE A 242 3.79 23.17 -24.68
N ASN A 243 4.55 23.81 -25.58
CA ASN A 243 5.97 24.09 -25.38
C ASN A 243 6.21 25.07 -24.23
N GLU A 244 5.38 26.11 -24.07
CA GLU A 244 5.44 27.02 -22.92
C GLU A 244 5.25 26.26 -21.59
N HIS A 245 4.27 25.35 -21.53
CA HIS A 245 4.05 24.53 -20.34
C HIS A 245 5.20 23.54 -20.10
N ARG A 246 5.76 22.93 -21.14
CA ARG A 246 6.93 22.04 -21.04
C ARG A 246 8.11 22.74 -20.37
N ASP A 247 8.40 23.97 -20.77
CA ASP A 247 9.58 24.73 -20.33
C ASP A 247 9.34 25.50 -19.02
N ASN A 248 8.15 25.39 -18.43
CA ASN A 248 7.83 26.06 -17.17
C ASN A 248 8.61 25.43 -16.00
N PRO A 249 9.54 26.18 -15.36
CA PRO A 249 10.41 25.65 -14.32
C PRO A 249 9.69 25.34 -13.00
N LYS A 250 8.42 25.74 -12.86
CA LYS A 250 7.61 25.47 -11.66
C LYS A 250 6.95 24.08 -11.69
N LEU A 251 6.89 23.44 -12.85
CA LEU A 251 6.22 22.14 -12.98
C LEU A 251 7.11 21.00 -12.48
N ASN A 252 6.50 19.91 -12.03
CA ASN A 252 7.25 18.72 -11.67
C ASN A 252 7.85 18.06 -12.92
N LYS A 253 8.99 17.39 -12.77
CA LYS A 253 9.66 16.61 -13.81
C LYS A 253 8.70 15.66 -14.57
N ASN A 254 7.77 15.02 -13.88
CA ASN A 254 6.80 14.12 -14.51
C ASN A 254 5.80 14.88 -15.39
N MET A 255 5.30 16.02 -14.93
CA MET A 255 4.37 16.83 -15.73
C MET A 255 5.08 17.47 -16.93
N SER A 256 6.30 17.98 -16.74
CA SER A 256 7.16 18.48 -17.83
C SER A 256 7.46 17.40 -18.88
N LYS A 257 7.76 16.16 -18.46
CA LYS A 257 7.88 15.01 -19.36
C LYS A 257 6.58 14.76 -20.13
N GLY A 258 5.44 14.83 -19.42
CA GLY A 258 4.12 14.69 -20.02
C GLY A 258 3.90 15.72 -21.15
N PHE A 259 4.15 17.00 -20.89
CA PHE A 259 4.05 18.04 -21.92
C PHE A 259 5.05 17.83 -23.07
N ALA A 260 6.28 17.40 -22.78
CA ALA A 260 7.29 17.12 -23.79
C ALA A 260 6.89 16.01 -24.77
N LYS A 261 6.10 15.02 -24.33
CA LYS A 261 5.61 13.90 -25.15
C LYS A 261 4.16 14.06 -25.62
N PHE A 262 3.50 15.15 -25.22
CA PHE A 262 2.06 15.33 -25.43
C PHE A 262 1.67 15.32 -26.91
N ILE A 263 2.36 16.10 -27.74
CA ILE A 263 2.02 16.26 -29.16
C ILE A 263 2.21 14.93 -29.91
N ASP A 264 3.37 14.28 -29.72
CA ASP A 264 3.70 13.00 -30.35
C ASP A 264 2.67 11.92 -29.99
N CYS A 265 2.35 11.79 -28.69
CA CYS A 265 1.38 10.81 -28.21
C CYS A 265 -0.04 11.13 -28.69
N LEU A 266 -0.44 12.41 -28.71
CA LEU A 266 -1.77 12.81 -29.17
C LEU A 266 -1.93 12.51 -30.66
N ASN A 267 -0.95 12.88 -31.49
CA ASN A 267 -0.97 12.61 -32.93
C ASN A 267 -1.01 11.10 -33.22
N SER A 268 -0.24 10.30 -32.46
CA SER A 268 -0.26 8.84 -32.56
C SER A 268 -1.65 8.27 -32.23
N TYR A 269 -2.27 8.72 -31.14
CA TYR A 269 -3.60 8.27 -30.72
C TYR A 269 -4.69 8.71 -31.71
N LEU A 270 -4.66 9.96 -32.18
CA LEU A 270 -5.65 10.47 -33.15
C LEU A 270 -5.53 9.82 -34.53
N LYS A 271 -4.33 9.41 -34.93
CA LYS A 271 -4.12 8.61 -36.15
C LYS A 271 -4.86 7.28 -36.08
N LEU A 272 -4.88 6.61 -34.92
CA LEU A 272 -5.69 5.38 -34.72
C LEU A 272 -7.19 5.65 -34.86
N LEU A 273 -7.64 6.85 -34.49
CA LEU A 273 -9.03 7.29 -34.64
C LEU A 273 -9.35 7.92 -36.01
N ASN A 274 -8.39 7.91 -36.96
CA ASN A 274 -8.51 8.58 -38.27
C ASN A 274 -8.98 10.04 -38.17
N THR A 275 -8.52 10.79 -37.15
CA THR A 275 -8.94 12.18 -36.87
C THR A 275 -7.71 13.10 -36.72
N THR A 276 -7.90 14.42 -36.86
CA THR A 276 -6.85 15.45 -36.68
C THR A 276 -6.96 16.17 -35.34
N SER A 277 -5.86 16.80 -34.90
CA SER A 277 -5.79 17.60 -33.66
C SER A 277 -6.26 19.05 -33.83
N GLU A 278 -6.70 19.44 -35.04
CA GLU A 278 -7.17 20.80 -35.34
C GLU A 278 -8.40 21.16 -34.49
N ASP A 279 -8.37 22.36 -33.91
CA ASP A 279 -9.43 22.93 -33.06
C ASP A 279 -9.84 22.08 -31.84
N CYS A 280 -8.96 21.20 -31.36
CA CYS A 280 -9.19 20.45 -30.14
C CYS A 280 -9.14 21.35 -28.91
N ARG A 281 -10.14 21.24 -28.03
CA ARG A 281 -10.07 21.85 -26.70
C ARG A 281 -9.56 20.84 -25.69
N ILE A 282 -8.50 21.20 -24.98
CA ILE A 282 -7.81 20.32 -24.02
C ILE A 282 -8.04 20.86 -22.62
N LYS A 283 -8.44 19.96 -21.72
CA LYS A 283 -8.44 20.21 -20.28
C LYS A 283 -7.54 19.20 -19.61
N ILE A 284 -6.75 19.65 -18.64
CA ILE A 284 -5.89 18.80 -17.83
C ILE A 284 -6.35 18.90 -16.38
N TYR A 285 -6.43 17.78 -15.70
CA TYR A 285 -6.94 17.68 -14.32
C TYR A 285 -5.87 17.15 -13.37
N SER A 286 -5.99 17.51 -12.10
CA SER A 286 -5.12 17.00 -11.02
C SER A 286 -5.45 15.56 -10.63
N SER A 287 -6.72 15.19 -10.78
CA SER A 287 -7.24 13.90 -10.34
C SER A 287 -8.60 13.57 -10.94
N VAL A 288 -8.85 12.27 -11.07
CA VAL A 288 -10.12 11.69 -11.50
C VAL A 288 -10.47 10.50 -10.62
N THR A 289 -11.73 10.38 -10.23
CA THR A 289 -12.25 9.17 -9.57
C THR A 289 -12.67 8.15 -10.62
N LEU A 290 -12.06 6.97 -10.58
CA LEU A 290 -12.33 5.83 -11.45
C LEU A 290 -13.63 5.12 -11.06
N LYS A 291 -14.12 4.22 -11.93
CA LYS A 291 -15.34 3.42 -11.71
C LYS A 291 -15.26 2.58 -10.42
N ASN A 292 -14.07 2.07 -10.08
CA ASN A 292 -13.80 1.32 -8.85
C ASN A 292 -13.68 2.20 -7.58
N SER A 293 -13.97 3.51 -7.68
CA SER A 293 -13.79 4.52 -6.61
C SER A 293 -12.35 4.83 -6.22
N ALA A 294 -11.34 4.23 -6.87
CA ALA A 294 -9.95 4.65 -6.72
C ALA A 294 -9.76 6.05 -7.35
N ILE A 295 -8.80 6.80 -6.83
CA ILE A 295 -8.51 8.16 -7.30
C ILE A 295 -7.16 8.13 -8.00
N LEU A 296 -7.18 8.45 -9.29
CA LEU A 296 -5.99 8.66 -10.08
C LEU A 296 -5.50 10.10 -9.86
N HIS A 297 -4.21 10.26 -9.56
CA HIS A 297 -3.58 11.56 -9.31
C HIS A 297 -2.47 11.85 -10.34
N ALA A 298 -2.41 13.09 -10.82
CA ALA A 298 -1.32 13.63 -11.62
C ALA A 298 -1.17 15.12 -11.27
N VAL A 299 -0.52 15.41 -10.14
CA VAL A 299 -0.44 16.76 -9.59
C VAL A 299 0.94 17.08 -9.04
N ASP A 300 1.44 18.28 -9.36
CA ASP A 300 2.77 18.75 -8.97
C ASP A 300 2.92 19.00 -7.47
N ASN A 301 1.84 19.38 -6.80
CA ASN A 301 1.87 19.68 -5.38
C ASN A 301 0.59 19.22 -4.67
N PHE A 302 0.74 18.21 -3.81
CA PHE A 302 -0.28 17.74 -2.90
C PHE A 302 0.32 17.57 -1.50
N HIS A 303 -0.03 18.47 -0.58
CA HIS A 303 0.58 18.55 0.76
C HIS A 303 2.12 18.56 0.70
N ASP A 304 2.67 19.54 -0.02
CA ASP A 304 4.10 19.86 -0.15
C ASP A 304 4.96 18.83 -0.91
N ARG A 305 4.32 17.93 -1.66
CA ARG A 305 5.02 16.96 -2.53
C ARG A 305 4.15 16.58 -3.74
N PRO A 306 4.76 16.29 -4.89
CA PRO A 306 4.04 15.77 -6.06
C PRO A 306 3.34 14.44 -5.76
N TRP A 307 2.26 14.18 -6.49
CA TRP A 307 1.57 12.89 -6.48
C TRP A 307 1.16 12.50 -7.90
N PHE A 308 1.87 11.50 -8.43
CA PHE A 308 1.58 10.84 -9.69
C PHE A 308 1.30 9.37 -9.37
N SER A 309 0.12 8.90 -9.75
CA SER A 309 -0.29 7.51 -9.54
C SER A 309 0.41 6.60 -10.55
N ASN A 310 0.70 5.38 -10.10
CA ASN A 310 1.00 4.27 -11.00
C ASN A 310 -0.26 3.41 -11.15
N ILE A 311 -0.41 2.77 -12.30
CA ILE A 311 -1.63 2.09 -12.69
C ILE A 311 -1.34 0.70 -13.22
N ALA A 312 -2.28 -0.21 -13.00
CA ALA A 312 -2.37 -1.50 -13.65
C ALA A 312 -3.37 -1.42 -14.80
N ILE A 313 -2.99 -2.00 -15.94
CA ILE A 313 -3.79 -2.05 -17.15
C ILE A 313 -3.84 -3.50 -17.60
N ASN A 314 -5.04 -4.01 -17.83
CA ASN A 314 -5.22 -5.35 -18.38
C ASN A 314 -5.06 -5.28 -19.90
N MET A 315 -4.09 -6.02 -20.44
CA MET A 315 -3.85 -6.08 -21.88
C MET A 315 -4.93 -6.93 -22.56
N ASN A 316 -5.26 -6.58 -23.80
CA ASN A 316 -6.13 -7.43 -24.60
C ASN A 316 -5.44 -8.77 -24.84
N ILE A 317 -6.20 -9.88 -24.73
CA ILE A 317 -5.69 -11.25 -24.84
C ILE A 317 -4.96 -11.48 -26.17
N GLU A 318 -5.41 -10.80 -27.23
CA GLU A 318 -4.84 -10.88 -28.58
C GLU A 318 -3.45 -10.25 -28.70
N GLU A 319 -3.09 -9.31 -27.80
CA GLU A 319 -1.82 -8.59 -27.80
C GLU A 319 -0.85 -9.13 -26.74
N LEU A 320 -1.25 -10.12 -25.94
CA LEU A 320 -0.42 -10.69 -24.86
C LEU A 320 0.85 -11.38 -25.35
N SER A 321 0.89 -11.86 -26.60
CA SER A 321 2.06 -12.57 -27.14
C SER A 321 3.26 -11.65 -27.36
N ASP A 322 3.02 -10.35 -27.44
CA ASP A 322 4.01 -9.38 -27.90
C ASP A 322 4.72 -8.67 -26.73
N TYR A 323 4.26 -8.91 -25.48
CA TYR A 323 4.75 -8.23 -24.28
C TYR A 323 4.91 -9.17 -23.09
N GLN A 324 5.92 -8.92 -22.25
CA GLN A 324 6.02 -9.58 -20.96
C GLN A 324 5.02 -8.95 -19.99
N THR A 325 4.12 -9.76 -19.43
CA THR A 325 3.04 -9.29 -18.55
C THR A 325 3.03 -10.03 -17.21
N ASP A 326 2.48 -9.41 -16.18
CA ASP A 326 2.18 -10.06 -14.91
C ASP A 326 0.77 -10.66 -14.99
N ASN A 327 0.67 -11.89 -15.50
CA ASN A 327 -0.61 -12.58 -15.71
C ASN A 327 -1.63 -11.74 -16.53
N GLY A 328 -1.15 -11.04 -17.57
CA GLY A 328 -1.95 -10.16 -18.42
C GLY A 328 -1.99 -8.69 -17.99
N ILE A 329 -1.39 -8.35 -16.85
CA ILE A 329 -1.31 -6.97 -16.36
C ILE A 329 -0.01 -6.31 -16.79
N CYS A 330 -0.12 -5.09 -17.31
CA CYS A 330 0.98 -4.16 -17.54
C CYS A 330 0.89 -2.97 -16.59
N TYR A 331 2.04 -2.34 -16.34
CA TYR A 331 2.15 -1.24 -15.39
C TYR A 331 2.58 0.05 -16.07
N ALA A 332 2.00 1.17 -15.65
CA ALA A 332 2.38 2.48 -16.18
C ALA A 332 2.35 3.57 -15.09
N GLN A 333 3.17 4.60 -15.26
CA GLN A 333 3.15 5.82 -14.46
C GLN A 333 2.32 6.88 -15.19
N THR A 334 1.32 7.43 -14.51
CA THR A 334 0.54 8.55 -15.07
C THR A 334 1.33 9.85 -15.03
N LEU A 335 1.36 10.57 -16.15
CA LEU A 335 2.01 11.88 -16.29
C LEU A 335 0.98 13.01 -16.35
N LEU A 336 -0.11 12.83 -17.11
CA LEU A 336 -1.18 13.81 -17.27
C LEU A 336 -2.55 13.11 -17.32
N ILE A 337 -3.57 13.77 -16.78
CA ILE A 337 -4.97 13.35 -16.88
C ILE A 337 -5.69 14.37 -17.75
N THR A 338 -6.23 13.95 -18.88
CA THR A 338 -6.74 14.85 -19.92
C THR A 338 -8.20 14.55 -20.29
N GLU A 339 -8.91 15.61 -20.63
CA GLU A 339 -10.18 15.56 -21.36
C GLU A 339 -9.98 16.34 -22.65
N ILE A 340 -10.10 15.66 -23.78
CA ILE A 340 -9.89 16.24 -25.11
C ILE A 340 -11.22 16.26 -25.84
N ARG A 341 -11.70 17.47 -26.14
CA ARG A 341 -12.92 17.66 -26.92
C ARG A 341 -12.55 17.94 -28.38
N LEU A 342 -12.88 16.98 -29.24
CA LEU A 342 -12.76 17.10 -30.69
C LEU A 342 -13.95 17.90 -31.24
N PRO A 343 -13.76 18.71 -32.30
CA PRO A 343 -14.85 19.46 -32.92
C PRO A 343 -15.92 18.53 -33.54
N ASN A 344 -15.49 17.37 -34.05
CA ASN A 344 -16.33 16.42 -34.79
C ASN A 344 -16.98 15.33 -33.91
N LYS A 345 -16.77 15.35 -32.58
CA LYS A 345 -17.39 14.40 -31.63
C LYS A 345 -18.17 15.12 -30.53
N SER A 346 -19.36 14.60 -30.23
CA SER A 346 -20.21 15.13 -29.15
C SER A 346 -19.66 14.81 -27.76
N THR A 347 -18.99 13.67 -27.60
CA THR A 347 -18.40 13.22 -26.35
C THR A 347 -16.91 13.55 -26.28
N PRO A 348 -16.41 14.07 -25.15
CA PRO A 348 -14.99 14.25 -24.95
C PRO A 348 -14.28 12.91 -24.77
N LEU A 349 -13.01 12.86 -25.17
CA LEU A 349 -12.11 11.75 -24.90
C LEU A 349 -11.51 11.91 -23.51
N HIS A 350 -11.61 10.89 -22.67
CA HIS A 350 -11.08 10.88 -21.31
C HIS A 350 -9.80 10.03 -21.29
N LEU A 351 -8.65 10.68 -21.39
CA LEU A 351 -7.36 10.01 -21.60
C LEU A 351 -6.38 10.27 -20.45
N ALA A 352 -5.46 9.33 -20.25
CA ALA A 352 -4.29 9.53 -19.42
C ALA A 352 -3.04 9.41 -20.31
N LEU A 353 -2.12 10.38 -20.21
CA LEU A 353 -0.79 10.24 -20.78
C LEU A 353 0.07 9.49 -19.78
N VAL A 354 0.67 8.38 -20.21
CA VAL A 354 1.40 7.48 -19.31
C VAL A 354 2.80 7.19 -19.84
N GLN A 355 3.71 6.83 -18.92
CA GLN A 355 5.01 6.24 -19.21
C GLN A 355 4.99 4.79 -18.75
N TRP A 356 5.39 3.84 -19.60
CA TRP A 356 5.29 2.41 -19.30
C TRP A 356 6.45 1.90 -18.43
N TYR A 357 6.15 0.85 -17.67
CA TYR A 357 7.14 -0.01 -17.03
C TYR A 357 7.28 -1.30 -17.83
N ASP A 358 8.50 -1.83 -17.87
CA ASP A 358 8.81 -3.16 -18.39
C ASP A 358 9.52 -4.00 -17.32
N PHE A 359 9.55 -5.32 -17.48
CA PHE A 359 10.28 -6.20 -16.59
C PHE A 359 11.78 -5.98 -16.76
N LYS A 360 12.47 -5.79 -15.63
CA LYS A 360 13.92 -5.58 -15.62
C LYS A 360 14.70 -6.82 -16.04
N SER A 361 14.12 -8.00 -15.83
CA SER A 361 14.78 -9.28 -16.08
C SER A 361 13.75 -10.34 -16.43
N GLU A 362 13.99 -11.05 -17.53
CA GLU A 362 13.22 -12.25 -17.92
C GLU A 362 13.51 -13.45 -17.00
N ILE A 363 14.74 -13.55 -16.49
CA ILE A 363 15.19 -14.70 -15.68
C ILE A 363 14.74 -14.56 -14.23
N THR A 364 14.82 -13.35 -13.67
CA THR A 364 14.38 -13.04 -12.31
C THR A 364 13.34 -11.91 -12.33
N PRO A 365 12.13 -12.17 -12.86
CA PRO A 365 11.11 -11.15 -13.03
C PRO A 365 10.44 -10.74 -11.72
N PHE A 366 10.60 -11.51 -10.64
CA PHE A 366 10.00 -11.22 -9.34
C PHE A 366 11.04 -11.20 -8.23
N VAL A 367 10.93 -10.20 -7.35
CA VAL A 367 11.70 -10.09 -6.10
C VAL A 367 10.72 -9.84 -4.97
N TYR A 368 10.81 -10.65 -3.91
CA TYR A 368 9.89 -10.62 -2.76
C TYR A 368 8.41 -10.84 -3.11
N GLY A 369 8.13 -11.48 -4.26
CA GLY A 369 6.79 -11.68 -4.78
C GLY A 369 6.21 -10.47 -5.53
N CYS A 370 7.03 -9.44 -5.80
CA CYS A 370 6.65 -8.28 -6.59
C CYS A 370 7.41 -8.27 -7.93
N PRO A 371 6.78 -7.82 -9.03
CA PRO A 371 7.48 -7.61 -10.30
C PRO A 371 8.69 -6.69 -10.14
N LEU A 372 9.84 -7.08 -10.70
CA LEU A 372 11.00 -6.21 -10.79
C LEU A 372 10.92 -5.43 -12.10
N LEU A 373 10.65 -4.13 -12.00
CA LEU A 373 10.29 -3.27 -13.12
C LEU A 373 11.34 -2.19 -13.39
N GLU A 374 11.36 -1.70 -14.63
CA GLU A 374 12.08 -0.51 -15.05
C GLU A 374 11.22 0.45 -15.88
N LEU A 375 11.41 1.75 -15.74
CA LEU A 375 10.71 2.71 -16.61
C LEU A 375 11.37 2.70 -17.99
N VAL A 376 10.58 2.53 -19.03
CA VAL A 376 11.02 2.59 -20.43
C VAL A 376 10.66 3.94 -21.06
N GLU A 377 11.32 4.31 -22.15
CA GLU A 377 11.01 5.54 -22.91
C GLU A 377 9.81 5.37 -23.85
N LEU A 378 8.82 4.57 -23.46
CA LEU A 378 7.56 4.38 -24.16
C LEU A 378 6.46 5.21 -23.50
N TYR A 379 5.75 6.00 -24.31
CA TYR A 379 4.73 6.92 -23.85
C TYR A 379 3.50 6.85 -24.76
N ASN A 380 2.32 6.74 -24.17
CA ASN A 380 1.07 6.67 -24.93
C ASN A 380 -0.06 7.39 -24.18
N PHE A 381 -1.05 7.86 -24.94
CA PHE A 381 -2.36 8.08 -24.39
C PHE A 381 -3.10 6.76 -24.29
N ILE A 382 -3.71 6.52 -23.12
CA ILE A 382 -4.65 5.43 -22.90
C ILE A 382 -5.99 6.01 -22.47
N GLU A 383 -7.06 5.26 -22.70
CA GLU A 383 -8.37 5.62 -22.17
C GLU A 383 -8.40 5.38 -20.66
N ILE A 384 -8.93 6.32 -19.89
CA ILE A 384 -9.02 6.17 -18.43
C ILE A 384 -9.90 4.96 -18.06
N GLU A 385 -10.78 4.53 -18.96
CA GLU A 385 -11.63 3.34 -18.79
C GLU A 385 -10.86 2.02 -18.80
N THR A 386 -9.66 1.94 -19.39
CA THR A 386 -8.86 0.71 -19.43
C THR A 386 -8.04 0.49 -18.16
N ILE A 387 -8.00 1.48 -17.26
CA ILE A 387 -7.29 1.39 -15.99
C ILE A 387 -8.05 0.46 -15.05
N GLU A 388 -7.41 -0.65 -14.67
CA GLU A 388 -8.00 -1.65 -13.78
C GLU A 388 -7.90 -1.21 -12.32
N ASP A 389 -6.70 -0.82 -11.89
CA ASP A 389 -6.46 -0.34 -10.53
C ASP A 389 -5.26 0.62 -10.41
N ILE A 390 -5.18 1.30 -9.27
CA ILE A 390 -4.02 2.09 -8.86
C ILE A 390 -3.06 1.17 -8.09
N VAL A 391 -1.81 1.10 -8.55
CA VAL A 391 -0.78 0.26 -7.94
C VAL A 391 0.28 1.09 -7.20
N HIS A 392 0.93 0.47 -6.22
CA HIS A 392 1.98 1.10 -5.43
C HIS A 392 3.37 0.62 -5.86
N ILE A 393 3.95 1.30 -6.85
CA ILE A 393 5.30 1.02 -7.32
C ILE A 393 6.33 1.76 -6.46
N ILE A 394 7.32 1.04 -5.94
CA ILE A 394 8.36 1.56 -5.05
C ILE A 394 9.72 1.47 -5.74
N SER A 395 10.43 2.60 -5.86
CA SER A 395 11.81 2.56 -6.35
C SER A 395 12.71 1.74 -5.43
N ARG A 396 13.48 0.84 -6.04
CA ARG A 396 14.52 0.08 -5.34
C ARG A 396 15.66 1.02 -4.98
N PHE A 397 15.92 1.16 -3.68
CA PHE A 397 16.89 2.12 -3.19
C PHE A 397 18.31 1.77 -3.64
N ASP A 398 19.10 2.80 -3.94
CA ASP A 398 20.49 2.71 -4.39
C ASP A 398 20.69 1.94 -5.71
N LYS A 399 19.60 1.70 -6.45
CA LYS A 399 19.58 1.17 -7.81
C LYS A 399 19.00 2.21 -8.77
N THR A 400 19.49 2.22 -10.00
CA THR A 400 19.04 3.16 -11.03
C THR A 400 17.96 2.50 -11.87
N ASN A 401 16.80 3.14 -11.99
CA ASN A 401 15.68 2.67 -12.82
C ASN A 401 15.16 1.26 -12.45
N GLU A 402 15.27 0.85 -11.18
CA GLU A 402 14.71 -0.40 -10.69
C GLU A 402 13.57 -0.11 -9.72
N HIS A 403 12.47 -0.84 -9.85
CA HIS A 403 11.24 -0.65 -9.10
C HIS A 403 10.62 -2.00 -8.72
N PHE A 404 9.90 -2.02 -7.60
CA PHE A 404 9.05 -3.13 -7.15
C PHE A 404 7.58 -2.79 -7.30
#